data_AF-A0A963XRV3-F1
#
_entry.id   AF-A0A963XRV3-F1
#
_cell.length_a   1.000
_cell.length_b   1.000
_cell.length_c   1.000
_cell.angle_alpha   90.00
_cell.angle_beta   90.00
_cell.angle_gamma   90.00
#
_symmetry.space_group_name_H-M   'P 1'
#
loop_
_entity.id
_entity.type
_entity.pdbx_description
1 polymer ?
#
loop_
_entity_poly.entity_id
_entity_poly.type
_entity_poly.pdbx_seq_one_letter_code
_entity_poly.pdbx_strand_id
1 'polypeptide(L)'
;MSGQRDEMELKEEAVRAHYAGAAALLSGFDHAPRIARAQVVEAPAERSPGIGARPRFRSTTPGLVTRPMARPEGVRLIERTLGIGGDDPIVDPVEAVVLQALRRALAVALAVGEAFSGQTGLAELKKANLENRLPADRKTEFSELLAAEALAVLSVFANATAFLLAAHATEETVEIGAVEEVLTDNAQLALHGALWELDQDIAVFATEGPRLVPTVLAFAEQLMEKVKLRAASAPRLEAFTGANYRVEADDFPISGFEAARKARGSTLIMTFKKPNEVVGNHIAKYQAVRLAKMLMAYDFERKLNPFAELGGFIFTFMGD
;
A
#
# COMPACT_ATOMS: atom_id res chain seq x y z
N MET A 1 7.58 6.42 23.49
CA MET A 1 8.88 5.81 23.85
C MET A 1 9.30 4.91 22.70
N SER A 2 9.84 5.48 21.62
CA SER A 2 10.38 4.73 20.50
C SER A 2 11.79 4.29 20.87
N GLY A 3 11.93 3.05 21.33
CA GLY A 3 13.25 2.42 21.36
C GLY A 3 13.83 2.45 19.94
N GLN A 4 15.14 2.64 19.84
CA GLN A 4 15.89 2.50 18.60
C GLN A 4 15.58 1.09 18.06
N ARG A 5 14.65 0.99 17.11
CA ARG A 5 14.32 -0.27 16.46
C ARG A 5 15.50 -0.54 15.53
N ASP A 6 16.12 -1.70 15.66
CA ASP A 6 17.10 -2.18 14.68
C ASP A 6 16.32 -2.45 13.37
N GLU A 7 16.13 -1.38 12.59
CA GLU A 7 15.44 -1.39 11.30
C GLU A 7 16.43 -1.77 10.21
N MET A 8 16.14 -2.87 9.50
CA MET A 8 16.89 -3.27 8.33
C MET A 8 16.43 -2.47 7.12
N GLU A 9 17.37 -1.92 6.36
CA GLU A 9 17.06 -1.23 5.11
C GLU A 9 16.53 -2.22 4.06
N LEU A 10 15.31 -1.97 3.54
CA LEU A 10 14.83 -2.63 2.33
C LEU A 10 15.33 -1.85 1.12
N LYS A 11 16.43 -2.36 0.52
CA LYS A 11 17.10 -1.70 -0.60
C LYS A 11 16.14 -1.38 -1.74
N GLU A 12 16.23 -0.15 -2.24
CA GLU A 12 15.41 0.33 -3.35
C GLU A 12 15.55 -0.53 -4.62
N GLU A 13 16.73 -1.09 -4.87
CA GLU A 13 17.00 -1.99 -5.99
C GLU A 13 16.15 -3.27 -5.92
N ALA A 14 15.97 -3.83 -4.72
CA ALA A 14 15.15 -5.01 -4.50
C ALA A 14 13.67 -4.71 -4.76
N VAL A 15 13.18 -3.54 -4.32
CA VAL A 15 11.81 -3.11 -4.60
C VAL A 15 11.60 -2.90 -6.11
N ARG A 16 12.54 -2.24 -6.79
CA ARG A 16 12.45 -1.99 -8.23
C ARG A 16 12.47 -3.26 -9.07
N ALA A 17 13.16 -4.31 -8.64
CA ALA A 17 13.16 -5.60 -9.33
C ALA A 17 11.73 -6.18 -9.50
N HIS A 18 10.83 -5.88 -8.56
CA HIS A 18 9.45 -6.36 -8.56
C HIS A 18 8.47 -5.45 -9.33
N TYR A 19 8.91 -4.31 -9.87
CA TYR A 19 8.01 -3.36 -10.57
C TYR A 19 7.34 -3.95 -11.79
N ALA A 20 8.03 -4.79 -12.56
CA ALA A 20 7.46 -5.43 -13.74
C ALA A 20 6.34 -6.42 -13.35
N GLY A 21 6.57 -7.23 -12.32
CA GLY A 21 5.57 -8.16 -11.78
C GLY A 21 4.37 -7.43 -11.17
N ALA A 22 4.62 -6.36 -10.41
CA ALA A 22 3.56 -5.52 -9.85
C ALA A 22 2.71 -4.85 -10.94
N ALA A 23 3.34 -4.33 -12.01
CA ALA A 23 2.61 -3.77 -13.15
C ALA A 23 1.77 -4.82 -13.87
N ALA A 24 2.29 -6.04 -14.03
CA ALA A 24 1.54 -7.14 -14.64
C ALA A 24 0.27 -7.48 -13.83
N LEU A 25 0.38 -7.53 -12.50
CA LEU A 25 -0.76 -7.72 -11.59
C LEU A 25 -1.84 -6.65 -11.71
N LEU A 26 -1.48 -5.40 -12.00
CA LEU A 26 -2.46 -4.33 -12.20
C LEU A 26 -3.05 -4.32 -13.62
N SER A 27 -2.28 -4.76 -14.60
CA SER A 27 -2.67 -4.74 -16.02
C SER A 27 -3.71 -5.80 -16.39
N GLY A 28 -3.64 -6.98 -15.79
CA GLY A 28 -4.49 -8.10 -16.21
C GLY A 28 -4.10 -9.42 -15.58
N PHE A 29 -5.02 -10.07 -14.87
CA PHE A 29 -4.89 -11.48 -14.48
C PHE A 29 -6.24 -12.16 -14.33
N ASP A 30 -6.25 -13.49 -14.44
CA ASP A 30 -7.44 -14.29 -14.23
C ASP A 30 -7.48 -14.80 -12.79
N HIS A 31 -8.57 -14.50 -12.07
CA HIS A 31 -8.85 -15.09 -10.76
C HIS A 31 -10.29 -15.56 -10.67
N ALA A 32 -10.49 -16.73 -10.08
CA ALA A 32 -11.80 -17.26 -9.78
C ALA A 32 -11.99 -17.25 -8.26
N PRO A 33 -12.93 -16.46 -7.72
CA PRO A 33 -13.10 -16.33 -6.28
C PRO A 33 -13.47 -17.67 -5.66
N ARG A 34 -12.86 -18.00 -4.53
CA ARG A 34 -13.05 -19.27 -3.82
C ARG A 34 -13.91 -19.13 -2.57
N ILE A 35 -13.87 -17.95 -1.95
CA ILE A 35 -14.57 -17.65 -0.69
C ILE A 35 -15.64 -16.60 -0.97
N ALA A 36 -15.23 -15.47 -1.55
CA ALA A 36 -16.08 -14.32 -1.78
C ALA A 36 -17.05 -14.55 -2.94
N ARG A 37 -18.10 -13.72 -2.98
CA ARG A 37 -19.07 -13.68 -4.08
C ARG A 37 -18.90 -12.40 -4.88
N ALA A 38 -18.82 -12.52 -6.20
CA ALA A 38 -18.78 -11.36 -7.09
C ALA A 38 -19.99 -10.46 -6.86
N GLN A 39 -19.73 -9.20 -6.55
CA GLN A 39 -20.77 -8.17 -6.36
C GLN A 39 -21.13 -7.53 -7.70
N VAL A 40 -20.13 -7.35 -8.57
CA VAL A 40 -20.26 -6.82 -9.92
C VAL A 40 -19.88 -7.91 -10.91
N VAL A 41 -20.84 -8.29 -11.74
CA VAL A 41 -20.62 -9.11 -12.92
C VAL A 41 -20.77 -8.18 -14.12
N GLU A 42 -19.66 -7.69 -14.66
CA GLU A 42 -19.72 -6.89 -15.88
C GLU A 42 -20.27 -7.73 -17.02
N ALA A 43 -21.19 -7.15 -17.80
CA ALA A 43 -21.65 -7.77 -19.01
C ALA A 43 -20.49 -7.69 -20.03
N PRO A 44 -20.10 -8.81 -20.67
CA PRO A 44 -18.97 -8.80 -21.59
C PRO A 44 -19.21 -7.78 -22.69
N ALA A 45 -18.31 -6.80 -22.81
CA ALA A 45 -18.29 -5.91 -23.96
C ALA A 45 -18.14 -6.75 -25.22
N GLU A 46 -19.14 -6.69 -26.10
CA GLU A 46 -19.17 -7.49 -27.32
C GLU A 46 -18.02 -7.04 -28.22
N ARG A 47 -16.91 -7.80 -28.22
CA ARG A 47 -15.71 -7.50 -29.02
C ARG A 47 -15.96 -7.42 -30.52
N SER A 48 -17.14 -7.82 -30.99
CA SER A 48 -17.55 -7.72 -32.39
C SER A 48 -19.08 -7.62 -32.47
N PRO A 49 -19.64 -6.39 -32.45
CA PRO A 49 -21.07 -6.19 -32.66
C PRO A 49 -21.49 -6.78 -34.01
N GLY A 50 -22.30 -7.83 -34.01
CA GLY A 50 -22.82 -8.46 -35.23
C GLY A 50 -22.39 -9.91 -35.50
N ILE A 51 -21.53 -10.51 -34.66
CA ILE A 51 -21.32 -11.97 -34.67
C ILE A 51 -22.17 -12.58 -33.56
N GLY A 52 -23.24 -13.31 -33.93
CA GLY A 52 -24.16 -13.92 -32.96
C GLY A 52 -23.42 -14.71 -31.88
N ALA A 53 -23.75 -14.44 -30.60
CA ALA A 53 -23.16 -15.12 -29.46
C ALA A 53 -23.34 -16.63 -29.59
N ARG A 54 -22.23 -17.38 -29.65
CA ARG A 54 -22.29 -18.85 -29.69
C ARG A 54 -22.89 -19.37 -28.37
N PRO A 55 -23.84 -20.32 -28.40
CA PRO A 55 -24.40 -20.88 -27.17
C PRO A 55 -23.29 -21.47 -26.29
N ARG A 56 -23.27 -21.07 -25.02
CA ARG A 56 -22.27 -21.52 -24.03
C ARG A 56 -22.35 -23.04 -23.86
N PHE A 57 -21.21 -23.73 -24.03
CA PHE A 57 -21.11 -25.17 -23.78
C PHE A 57 -21.41 -25.44 -22.30
N ARG A 58 -22.42 -26.25 -21.99
CA ARG A 58 -22.69 -26.72 -20.63
C ARG A 58 -22.10 -28.11 -20.49
N SER A 59 -21.16 -28.29 -19.56
CA SER A 59 -20.61 -29.61 -19.28
C SER A 59 -21.73 -30.51 -18.74
N THR A 60 -21.95 -31.65 -19.37
CA THR A 60 -22.93 -32.67 -18.93
C THR A 60 -22.32 -33.69 -17.98
N THR A 61 -21.03 -33.57 -17.66
CA THR A 61 -20.34 -34.50 -16.76
C THR A 61 -20.81 -34.30 -15.31
N PRO A 62 -21.39 -35.32 -14.66
CA PRO A 62 -21.78 -35.25 -13.26
C PRO A 62 -20.59 -34.79 -12.38
N GLY A 63 -20.81 -33.77 -11.54
CA GLY A 63 -19.76 -33.14 -10.72
C GLY A 63 -19.06 -31.93 -11.35
N LEU A 64 -19.13 -31.75 -12.68
CA LEU A 64 -18.73 -30.51 -13.36
C LEU A 64 -19.91 -29.58 -13.66
N VAL A 65 -21.14 -30.12 -13.65
CA VAL A 65 -22.40 -29.35 -13.85
C VAL A 65 -22.59 -28.26 -12.80
N THR A 66 -22.09 -28.47 -11.56
CA THR A 66 -22.22 -27.52 -10.45
C THR A 66 -21.01 -26.60 -10.29
N ARG A 67 -19.94 -26.79 -11.07
CA ARG A 67 -18.79 -25.88 -11.03
C ARG A 67 -19.12 -24.59 -11.79
N PRO A 68 -18.77 -23.41 -11.25
CA PRO A 68 -18.85 -22.18 -12.01
C PRO A 68 -18.06 -22.33 -13.33
N MET A 69 -18.76 -22.26 -14.46
CA MET A 69 -18.16 -22.23 -15.80
C MET A 69 -18.00 -20.80 -16.33
N ALA A 70 -18.11 -19.80 -15.46
CA ALA A 70 -17.76 -18.44 -15.82
C ALA A 70 -16.29 -18.46 -16.29
N ARG A 71 -16.05 -18.06 -17.54
CA ARG A 71 -14.70 -17.77 -17.99
C ARG A 71 -14.19 -16.67 -17.05
N PRO A 72 -13.01 -16.80 -16.43
CA PRO A 72 -12.45 -15.68 -15.69
C PRO A 72 -12.40 -14.50 -16.66
N GLU A 73 -13.20 -13.49 -16.38
CA GLU A 73 -13.02 -12.19 -17.00
C GLU A 73 -11.89 -11.57 -16.19
N GLY A 74 -10.76 -11.34 -16.85
CA GLY A 74 -9.54 -10.95 -16.17
C GLY A 74 -9.75 -9.65 -15.41
N VAL A 75 -9.27 -9.61 -14.17
CA VAL A 75 -9.18 -8.40 -13.34
C VAL A 75 -8.23 -7.44 -14.03
N ARG A 76 -8.67 -6.19 -14.26
CA ARG A 76 -7.90 -5.15 -14.95
C ARG A 76 -8.00 -3.84 -14.18
N LEU A 77 -7.28 -3.76 -13.07
CA LEU A 77 -7.31 -2.60 -12.18
C LEU A 77 -6.90 -1.30 -12.87
N ILE A 78 -5.95 -1.34 -13.82
CA ILE A 78 -5.58 -0.13 -14.60
C ILE A 78 -6.77 0.37 -15.42
N GLU A 79 -7.44 -0.51 -16.17
CA GLU A 79 -8.60 -0.12 -16.98
C GLU A 79 -9.75 0.36 -16.08
N ARG A 80 -9.98 -0.32 -14.95
CA ARG A 80 -11.05 0.06 -14.01
C ARG A 80 -10.82 1.41 -13.37
N THR A 81 -9.61 1.69 -12.90
CA THR A 81 -9.28 2.96 -12.23
C THR A 81 -9.31 4.13 -13.20
N LEU A 82 -8.76 3.97 -14.40
CA LEU A 82 -8.78 5.00 -15.45
C LEU A 82 -10.19 5.24 -16.02
N GLY A 83 -11.09 4.26 -15.90
CA GLY A 83 -12.47 4.39 -16.35
C GLY A 83 -13.33 5.30 -15.46
N ILE A 84 -12.85 5.72 -14.29
CA ILE A 84 -13.62 6.53 -13.33
C ILE A 84 -13.73 7.99 -13.82
N GLY A 85 -12.67 8.53 -14.40
CA GLY A 85 -12.61 9.85 -15.03
C GLY A 85 -13.43 9.98 -16.32
N GLY A 86 -14.05 8.88 -16.79
CA GLY A 86 -14.86 8.84 -18.00
C GLY A 86 -14.01 8.85 -19.28
N ASP A 87 -14.54 9.46 -20.34
CA ASP A 87 -13.91 9.46 -21.67
C ASP A 87 -12.85 10.58 -21.86
N ASP A 88 -12.32 11.17 -20.77
CA ASP A 88 -11.27 12.19 -20.88
C ASP A 88 -9.97 11.55 -21.42
N PRO A 89 -9.36 12.07 -22.50
CA PRO A 89 -8.10 11.56 -23.02
C PRO A 89 -6.91 11.78 -22.06
N ILE A 90 -7.03 12.63 -21.05
CA ILE A 90 -6.00 12.92 -20.07
C ILE A 90 -6.32 12.17 -18.77
N VAL A 91 -5.34 11.38 -18.30
CA VAL A 91 -5.44 10.65 -17.03
C VAL A 91 -5.58 11.63 -15.86
N ASP A 92 -6.57 11.39 -14.99
CA ASP A 92 -6.75 12.21 -13.80
C ASP A 92 -5.56 12.05 -12.83
N PRO A 93 -5.04 13.13 -12.22
CA PRO A 93 -3.93 13.05 -11.29
C PRO A 93 -4.16 12.07 -10.13
N VAL A 94 -5.38 11.96 -9.61
CA VAL A 94 -5.73 11.07 -8.49
C VAL A 94 -5.64 9.61 -8.91
N GLU A 95 -6.14 9.26 -10.10
CA GLU A 95 -6.05 7.91 -10.66
C GLU A 95 -4.60 7.49 -10.85
N ALA A 96 -3.77 8.39 -11.41
CA ALA A 96 -2.35 8.14 -11.59
C ALA A 96 -1.63 7.92 -10.25
N VAL A 97 -1.96 8.72 -9.22
CA VAL A 97 -1.41 8.55 -7.86
C VAL A 97 -1.80 7.20 -7.27
N VAL A 98 -3.06 6.78 -7.39
CA VAL A 98 -3.54 5.49 -6.89
C VAL A 98 -2.83 4.34 -7.58
N LEU A 99 -2.70 4.37 -8.92
CA LEU A 99 -1.99 3.34 -9.67
C LEU A 99 -0.50 3.26 -9.33
N GLN A 100 0.16 4.42 -9.15
CA GLN A 100 1.56 4.44 -8.73
C GLN A 100 1.73 3.90 -7.31
N ALA A 101 0.84 4.26 -6.39
CA ALA A 101 0.84 3.78 -5.01
C ALA A 101 0.60 2.26 -4.94
N LEU A 102 -0.39 1.73 -5.66
CA LEU A 102 -0.67 0.30 -5.73
C LEU A 102 0.51 -0.48 -6.30
N ARG A 103 1.12 0.00 -7.40
CA ARG A 103 2.29 -0.65 -7.99
C ARG A 103 3.47 -0.66 -7.02
N ARG A 104 3.73 0.46 -6.34
CA ARG A 104 4.79 0.58 -5.34
C ARG A 104 4.53 -0.34 -4.16
N ALA A 105 3.31 -0.36 -3.62
CA ALA A 105 2.91 -1.21 -2.50
C ALA A 105 3.05 -2.70 -2.83
N LEU A 106 2.62 -3.13 -4.02
CA LEU A 106 2.82 -4.50 -4.50
C LEU A 106 4.30 -4.87 -4.59
N ALA A 107 5.12 -3.97 -5.14
CA ALA A 107 6.56 -4.21 -5.26
C ALA A 107 7.26 -4.33 -3.90
N VAL A 108 6.90 -3.47 -2.94
CA VAL A 108 7.40 -3.54 -1.55
C VAL A 108 6.97 -4.85 -0.89
N ALA A 109 5.71 -5.24 -1.05
CA ALA A 109 5.18 -6.49 -0.50
C ALA A 109 5.89 -7.73 -1.06
N LEU A 110 6.13 -7.78 -2.38
CA LEU A 110 6.88 -8.86 -3.01
C LEU A 110 8.34 -8.91 -2.56
N ALA A 111 9.00 -7.75 -2.41
CA ALA A 111 10.36 -7.69 -1.89
C ALA A 111 10.46 -8.20 -0.44
N VAL A 112 9.48 -7.89 0.42
CA VAL A 112 9.43 -8.45 1.78
C VAL A 112 9.14 -9.95 1.76
N GLY A 113 8.25 -10.43 0.88
CA GLY A 113 8.01 -11.87 0.69
C GLY A 113 9.26 -12.64 0.26
N GLU A 114 10.08 -12.05 -0.61
CA GLU A 114 11.39 -12.60 -1.01
C GLU A 114 12.36 -12.63 0.17
N ALA A 115 12.47 -11.55 0.95
CA ALA A 115 13.30 -11.50 2.15
C ALA A 115 12.89 -12.54 3.18
N PHE A 116 11.57 -12.69 3.44
CA PHE A 116 11.02 -13.72 4.32
C PHE A 116 11.33 -15.13 3.79
N SER A 117 11.15 -15.36 2.49
CA SER A 117 11.45 -16.64 1.86
C SER A 117 12.92 -17.02 1.97
N GLY A 118 13.83 -16.05 1.88
CA GLY A 118 15.26 -16.23 2.06
C GLY A 118 15.64 -16.58 3.51
N GLN A 119 15.09 -15.85 4.48
CA GLN A 119 15.38 -16.07 5.91
C GLN A 119 14.87 -17.40 6.45
N THR A 120 13.71 -17.86 5.96
CA THR A 120 13.06 -19.10 6.43
C THR A 120 13.49 -20.36 5.67
N GLY A 121 14.28 -20.22 4.60
CA GLY A 121 14.63 -21.33 3.71
C GLY A 121 13.49 -21.77 2.77
N LEU A 122 12.34 -21.08 2.79
CA LEU A 122 11.20 -21.33 1.89
C LEU A 122 11.60 -21.19 0.41
N ALA A 123 12.56 -20.30 0.09
CA ALA A 123 13.07 -20.14 -1.27
C ALA A 123 13.63 -21.46 -1.85
N GLU A 124 14.34 -22.25 -1.03
CA GLU A 124 14.86 -23.56 -1.44
C GLU A 124 13.75 -24.60 -1.56
N LEU A 125 12.79 -24.58 -0.64
CA LEU A 125 11.62 -25.47 -0.69
C LEU A 125 10.75 -25.23 -1.93
N LYS A 126 10.55 -23.97 -2.34
CA LYS A 126 9.85 -23.62 -3.59
C LYS A 126 10.58 -24.18 -4.81
N LYS A 127 11.92 -24.05 -4.86
CA LYS A 127 12.74 -24.63 -5.94
C LYS A 127 12.64 -26.16 -5.97
N ALA A 128 12.78 -26.81 -4.81
CA ALA A 128 12.64 -28.26 -4.70
C ALA A 128 11.24 -28.75 -5.12
N ASN A 129 10.18 -28.01 -4.80
CA ASN A 129 8.82 -28.33 -5.23
C ASN A 129 8.65 -28.24 -6.75
N LEU A 130 9.22 -27.21 -7.40
CA LEU A 130 9.19 -27.06 -8.86
C LEU A 130 9.91 -28.21 -9.59
N GLU A 131 10.96 -28.76 -8.98
CA GLU A 131 11.72 -29.89 -9.51
C GLU A 131 11.13 -31.25 -9.13
N ASN A 132 9.99 -31.27 -8.43
CA ASN A 132 9.37 -32.48 -7.85
C ASN A 132 10.28 -33.26 -6.89
N ARG A 133 11.21 -32.55 -6.22
CA ARG A 133 12.18 -33.10 -5.26
C ARG A 133 11.82 -32.81 -3.80
N LEU A 134 10.66 -32.22 -3.52
CA LEU A 134 10.25 -31.87 -2.16
C LEU A 134 10.07 -33.14 -1.30
N PRO A 135 10.82 -33.27 -0.19
CA PRO A 135 10.68 -34.40 0.73
C PRO A 135 9.27 -34.48 1.33
N ALA A 136 8.73 -35.69 1.47
CA ALA A 136 7.35 -35.90 1.93
C ALA A 136 7.12 -35.44 3.37
N ASP A 137 8.14 -35.56 4.22
CA ASP A 137 8.20 -35.12 5.61
C ASP A 137 8.22 -33.59 5.77
N ARG A 138 8.67 -32.85 4.76
CA ARG A 138 8.70 -31.37 4.78
C ARG A 138 7.48 -30.71 4.14
N LYS A 139 6.48 -31.47 3.67
CA LYS A 139 5.27 -30.92 3.03
C LYS A 139 4.45 -30.02 3.95
N THR A 140 4.31 -30.41 5.21
CA THR A 140 3.57 -29.60 6.21
C THR A 140 4.29 -28.28 6.47
N GLU A 141 5.59 -28.33 6.74
CA GLU A 141 6.45 -27.15 6.90
C GLU A 141 6.35 -26.21 5.69
N PHE A 142 6.42 -26.77 4.48
CA PHE A 142 6.30 -26.00 3.24
C PHE A 142 4.94 -25.28 3.14
N SER A 143 3.83 -25.97 3.44
CA SER A 143 2.50 -25.35 3.42
C SER A 143 2.33 -24.26 4.48
N GLU A 144 2.87 -24.46 5.68
CA GLU A 144 2.83 -23.47 6.76
C GLU A 144 3.64 -22.22 6.39
N LEU A 145 4.83 -22.41 5.82
CA LEU A 145 5.68 -21.31 5.37
C LEU A 145 5.08 -20.53 4.20
N LEU A 146 4.42 -21.20 3.26
CA LEU A 146 3.68 -20.54 2.18
C LEU A 146 2.51 -19.69 2.73
N ALA A 147 1.79 -20.21 3.73
CA ALA A 147 0.72 -19.48 4.38
C ALA A 147 1.24 -18.26 5.16
N ALA A 148 2.35 -18.43 5.89
CA ALA A 148 3.01 -17.35 6.62
C ALA A 148 3.50 -16.24 5.67
N GLU A 149 4.14 -16.61 4.55
CA GLU A 149 4.55 -15.67 3.52
C GLU A 149 3.35 -14.93 2.91
N ALA A 150 2.28 -15.64 2.57
CA ALA A 150 1.07 -15.04 2.01
C ALA A 150 0.48 -13.97 2.95
N LEU A 151 0.42 -14.25 4.25
CA LEU A 151 -0.05 -13.29 5.25
C LEU A 151 0.88 -12.08 5.40
N ALA A 152 2.21 -12.29 5.38
CA ALA A 152 3.18 -11.21 5.43
C ALA A 152 3.09 -10.30 4.19
N VAL A 153 2.98 -10.88 2.99
CA VAL A 153 2.85 -10.13 1.73
C VAL A 153 1.54 -9.32 1.73
N LEU A 154 0.42 -9.92 2.13
CA LEU A 154 -0.86 -9.22 2.19
C LEU A 154 -0.88 -8.08 3.20
N SER A 155 -0.30 -8.28 4.39
CA SER A 155 -0.25 -7.23 5.42
C SER A 155 0.62 -6.06 4.97
N VAL A 156 1.78 -6.33 4.36
CA VAL A 156 2.67 -5.29 3.83
C VAL A 156 2.03 -4.56 2.66
N PHE A 157 1.37 -5.26 1.75
CA PHE A 157 0.66 -4.63 0.63
C PHE A 157 -0.41 -3.65 1.13
N ALA A 158 -1.25 -4.08 2.07
CA ALA A 158 -2.31 -3.25 2.63
C ALA A 158 -1.74 -2.05 3.39
N ASN A 159 -0.73 -2.28 4.25
CA ASN A 159 -0.08 -1.23 5.03
C ASN A 159 0.64 -0.20 4.14
N ALA A 160 1.39 -0.66 3.13
CA ALA A 160 2.08 0.22 2.18
C ALA A 160 1.08 1.05 1.35
N THR A 161 -0.03 0.44 0.91
CA THR A 161 -1.09 1.14 0.18
C THR A 161 -1.70 2.25 1.04
N ALA A 162 -2.08 1.94 2.27
CA ALA A 162 -2.61 2.93 3.22
C ALA A 162 -1.61 4.05 3.52
N PHE A 163 -0.33 3.70 3.74
CA PHE A 163 0.71 4.66 4.07
C PHE A 163 1.04 5.63 2.92
N LEU A 164 1.13 5.12 1.68
CA LEU A 164 1.42 5.93 0.50
C LEU A 164 0.25 6.85 0.13
N LEU A 165 -0.99 6.37 0.29
CA LEU A 165 -2.19 7.15 -0.01
C LEU A 165 -2.63 8.08 1.11
N ALA A 166 -2.08 7.97 2.31
CA ALA A 166 -2.46 8.80 3.47
C ALA A 166 -2.42 10.33 3.21
N ALA A 167 -1.50 10.79 2.35
CA ALA A 167 -1.39 12.21 1.99
C ALA A 167 -2.51 12.72 1.05
N HIS A 168 -3.21 11.80 0.38
CA HIS A 168 -4.28 12.06 -0.57
C HIS A 168 -5.66 11.73 0.01
N ALA A 169 -5.73 11.34 1.29
CA ALA A 169 -6.98 11.05 1.99
C ALA A 169 -7.84 12.32 2.08
N THR A 170 -9.04 12.26 1.50
CA THR A 170 -10.06 13.31 1.59
C THR A 170 -10.84 13.20 2.91
N GLU A 171 -11.76 14.15 3.17
CA GLU A 171 -12.68 14.07 4.32
C GLU A 171 -13.83 13.06 4.09
N GLU A 172 -13.98 12.60 2.86
CA GLU A 172 -15.02 11.65 2.49
C GLU A 172 -14.68 10.24 2.99
N THR A 173 -15.67 9.58 3.58
CA THR A 173 -15.51 8.24 4.15
C THR A 173 -16.37 7.25 3.37
N VAL A 174 -15.76 6.14 2.95
CA VAL A 174 -16.46 5.02 2.32
C VAL A 174 -16.41 3.85 3.28
N GLU A 175 -17.57 3.32 3.65
CA GLU A 175 -17.67 2.09 4.43
C GLU A 175 -17.75 0.90 3.47
N ILE A 176 -16.72 0.05 3.53
CA ILE A 176 -16.66 -1.22 2.79
C ILE A 176 -16.91 -2.35 3.80
N GLY A 177 -17.54 -3.43 3.32
CA GLY A 177 -17.68 -4.65 4.10
C GLY A 177 -16.33 -5.31 4.41
N ALA A 178 -16.36 -6.38 5.20
CA ALA A 178 -15.14 -7.13 5.49
C ALA A 178 -14.62 -7.84 4.23
N VAL A 179 -13.31 -7.73 3.99
CA VAL A 179 -12.60 -8.48 2.95
C VAL A 179 -12.75 -9.99 3.20
N GLU A 180 -13.20 -10.75 2.20
CA GLU A 180 -13.55 -12.17 2.31
C GLU A 180 -12.51 -13.08 1.64
N GLU A 181 -12.07 -12.73 0.42
CA GLU A 181 -11.17 -13.45 -0.50
C GLU A 181 -9.70 -13.37 -0.08
N VAL A 182 -9.44 -13.53 1.21
CA VAL A 182 -8.07 -13.73 1.69
C VAL A 182 -7.71 -15.19 1.47
N LEU A 183 -6.69 -15.46 0.65
CA LEU A 183 -6.18 -16.81 0.37
C LEU A 183 -4.79 -16.96 0.98
N THR A 184 -4.46 -18.16 1.47
CA THR A 184 -3.19 -18.44 2.17
C THR A 184 -2.43 -19.62 1.56
N ASP A 185 -2.80 -20.07 0.35
CA ASP A 185 -2.11 -21.20 -0.30
C ASP A 185 -0.70 -20.80 -0.79
N ASN A 186 -0.55 -19.57 -1.29
CA ASN A 186 0.68 -18.98 -1.80
C ASN A 186 0.51 -17.46 -1.90
N ALA A 187 1.59 -16.69 -1.72
CA ALA A 187 1.60 -15.23 -1.82
C ALA A 187 1.02 -14.70 -3.14
N GLN A 188 1.34 -15.32 -4.28
CA GLN A 188 0.83 -14.87 -5.58
C GLN A 188 -0.70 -15.01 -5.67
N LEU A 189 -1.24 -16.14 -5.22
CA LEU A 189 -2.68 -16.39 -5.22
C LEU A 189 -3.40 -15.49 -4.21
N ALA A 190 -2.76 -15.24 -3.07
CA ALA A 190 -3.24 -14.30 -2.06
C ALA A 190 -3.41 -12.89 -2.64
N LEU A 191 -2.40 -12.40 -3.37
CA LEU A 191 -2.47 -11.11 -4.06
C LEU A 191 -3.56 -11.11 -5.15
N HIS A 192 -3.72 -12.18 -5.92
CA HIS A 192 -4.80 -12.27 -6.91
C HIS A 192 -6.19 -12.18 -6.26
N GLY A 193 -6.41 -12.85 -5.13
CA GLY A 193 -7.67 -12.76 -4.38
C GLY A 193 -7.95 -11.35 -3.85
N ALA A 194 -6.96 -10.74 -3.21
CA ALA A 194 -7.08 -9.39 -2.66
C ALA A 194 -7.29 -8.33 -3.77
N LEU A 195 -6.56 -8.41 -4.87
CA LEU A 195 -6.71 -7.47 -5.99
C LEU A 195 -8.03 -7.68 -6.74
N TRP A 196 -8.56 -8.92 -6.77
CA TRP A 196 -9.89 -9.19 -7.31
C TRP A 196 -10.97 -8.55 -6.44
N GLU A 197 -10.90 -8.60 -5.11
CA GLU A 197 -11.86 -7.90 -4.25
C GLU A 197 -11.73 -6.38 -4.37
N LEU A 198 -10.51 -5.85 -4.41
CA LEU A 198 -10.29 -4.41 -4.63
C LEU A 198 -10.93 -3.95 -5.95
N ASP A 199 -10.85 -4.75 -7.01
CA ASP A 199 -11.50 -4.47 -8.29
C ASP A 199 -13.02 -4.35 -8.14
N GLN A 200 -13.64 -5.26 -7.37
CA GLN A 200 -15.06 -5.23 -7.08
C GLN A 200 -15.45 -4.02 -6.22
N ASP A 201 -14.68 -3.70 -5.19
CA ASP A 201 -14.96 -2.56 -4.31
C ASP A 201 -14.83 -1.22 -5.06
N ILE A 202 -13.83 -1.09 -5.93
CA ILE A 202 -13.72 0.07 -6.82
C ILE A 202 -14.95 0.16 -7.73
N ALA A 203 -15.39 -0.96 -8.31
CA ALA A 203 -16.56 -0.99 -9.18
C ALA A 203 -17.87 -0.56 -8.46
N VAL A 204 -18.03 -0.91 -7.19
CA VAL A 204 -19.23 -0.63 -6.40
C VAL A 204 -19.21 0.78 -5.81
N PHE A 205 -18.08 1.20 -5.26
CA PHE A 205 -18.01 2.39 -4.40
C PHE A 205 -17.29 3.58 -5.04
N ALA A 206 -16.36 3.35 -5.98
CA ALA A 206 -15.59 4.41 -6.62
C ALA A 206 -16.19 4.82 -7.98
N THR A 207 -17.48 5.17 -7.97
CA THR A 207 -18.18 5.68 -9.17
C THR A 207 -17.77 7.11 -9.55
N GLU A 208 -17.11 7.82 -8.64
CA GLU A 208 -16.68 9.21 -8.80
C GLU A 208 -15.22 9.36 -8.33
N GLY A 209 -14.45 10.23 -8.98
CA GLY A 209 -13.02 10.46 -8.70
C GLY A 209 -12.68 10.69 -7.22
N PRO A 210 -13.43 11.55 -6.47
CA PRO A 210 -13.16 11.79 -5.05
C PRO A 210 -13.31 10.56 -4.14
N ARG A 211 -14.13 9.58 -4.55
CA ARG A 211 -14.40 8.36 -3.78
C ARG A 211 -13.35 7.27 -3.99
N LEU A 212 -12.52 7.37 -5.03
CA LEU A 212 -11.49 6.38 -5.33
C LEU A 212 -10.49 6.18 -4.19
N VAL A 213 -9.90 7.27 -3.67
CA VAL A 213 -8.91 7.17 -2.60
C VAL A 213 -9.53 6.65 -1.29
N PRO A 214 -10.68 7.17 -0.81
CA PRO A 214 -11.40 6.60 0.33
C PRO A 214 -11.70 5.10 0.19
N THR A 215 -12.15 4.64 -0.98
CA THR A 215 -12.44 3.22 -1.23
C THR A 215 -11.18 2.36 -1.09
N VAL A 216 -10.06 2.76 -1.71
CA VAL A 216 -8.80 2.01 -1.61
C VAL A 216 -8.26 2.00 -0.19
N LEU A 217 -8.38 3.10 0.56
CA LEU A 217 -7.97 3.18 1.96
C LEU A 217 -8.84 2.28 2.86
N ALA A 218 -10.16 2.33 2.71
CA ALA A 218 -11.08 1.48 3.46
C ALA A 218 -10.82 -0.02 3.19
N PHE A 219 -10.56 -0.39 1.93
CA PHE A 219 -10.17 -1.75 1.57
C PHE A 219 -8.86 -2.16 2.27
N ALA A 220 -7.85 -1.30 2.25
CA ALA A 220 -6.57 -1.58 2.90
C ALA A 220 -6.72 -1.77 4.42
N GLU A 221 -7.56 -0.98 5.08
CA GLU A 221 -7.88 -1.15 6.50
C GLU A 221 -8.55 -2.50 6.80
N GLN A 222 -9.58 -2.85 6.04
CA GLN A 222 -10.30 -4.13 6.19
C GLN A 222 -9.39 -5.34 5.89
N LEU A 223 -8.53 -5.23 4.87
CA LEU A 223 -7.54 -6.26 4.54
C LEU A 223 -6.53 -6.45 5.68
N MET A 224 -6.01 -5.36 6.26
CA MET A 224 -5.10 -5.43 7.42
C MET A 224 -5.76 -6.11 8.62
N GLU A 225 -7.01 -5.74 8.95
CA GLU A 225 -7.75 -6.34 10.06
C GLU A 225 -7.96 -7.84 9.83
N LYS A 226 -8.41 -8.23 8.63
CA LYS A 226 -8.65 -9.64 8.28
C LYS A 226 -7.37 -10.47 8.33
N VAL A 227 -6.27 -9.94 7.78
CA VAL A 227 -4.96 -10.62 7.79
C VAL A 227 -4.44 -10.75 9.22
N LYS A 228 -4.59 -9.72 10.05
CA LYS A 228 -4.19 -9.78 11.47
C LYS A 228 -4.98 -10.85 12.24
N LEU A 229 -6.28 -10.98 11.99
CA LEU A 229 -7.11 -12.04 12.58
C LEU A 229 -6.63 -13.43 12.16
N ARG A 230 -6.25 -13.63 10.89
CA ARG A 230 -5.70 -14.91 10.41
C ARG A 230 -4.29 -15.17 10.93
N ALA A 231 -3.47 -14.13 11.07
CA ALA A 231 -2.12 -14.23 11.59
C ALA A 231 -2.10 -14.65 13.07
N ALA A 232 -3.15 -14.33 13.84
CA ALA A 232 -3.24 -14.71 15.25
C ALA A 232 -3.23 -16.24 15.48
N SER A 233 -3.65 -17.04 14.50
CA SER A 233 -3.68 -18.50 14.58
C SER A 233 -2.66 -19.20 13.67
N ALA A 234 -1.89 -18.45 12.89
CA ALA A 234 -0.96 -19.02 11.91
C ALA A 234 0.42 -19.33 12.53
N PRO A 235 1.01 -20.50 12.26
CA PRO A 235 2.37 -20.81 12.69
C PRO A 235 3.42 -20.11 11.81
N ARG A 236 4.70 -20.16 12.23
CA ARG A 236 5.88 -19.74 11.44
C ARG A 236 5.95 -18.25 11.06
N LEU A 237 5.30 -17.38 11.82
CA LEU A 237 5.34 -15.92 11.60
C LEU A 237 6.51 -15.20 12.27
N GLU A 238 7.29 -15.88 13.11
CA GLU A 238 8.36 -15.30 13.93
C GLU A 238 9.41 -14.53 13.11
N ALA A 239 9.77 -15.04 11.93
CA ALA A 239 10.72 -14.38 11.05
C ALA A 239 10.19 -13.03 10.50
N PHE A 240 8.87 -12.88 10.38
CA PHE A 240 8.24 -11.64 9.92
C PHE A 240 7.96 -10.68 11.09
N THR A 241 7.49 -11.17 12.23
CA THR A 241 7.18 -10.32 13.39
C THR A 241 8.42 -9.88 14.16
N GLY A 242 9.51 -10.66 14.10
CA GLY A 242 10.79 -10.32 14.70
C GLY A 242 11.68 -9.40 13.85
N ALA A 243 11.34 -9.20 12.58
CA ALA A 243 12.09 -8.35 11.66
C ALA A 243 11.41 -6.98 11.50
N ASN A 244 12.18 -5.91 11.67
CA ASN A 244 11.75 -4.55 11.34
C ASN A 244 12.45 -4.14 10.04
N TYR A 245 11.68 -3.71 9.05
CA TYR A 245 12.22 -3.18 7.80
C TYR A 245 11.89 -1.70 7.65
N ARG A 246 12.69 -0.98 6.88
CA ARG A 246 12.36 0.39 6.45
C ARG A 246 12.67 0.59 4.98
N VAL A 247 11.72 1.16 4.26
CA VAL A 247 11.91 1.62 2.89
C VAL A 247 12.32 3.09 2.95
N GLU A 248 13.61 3.38 2.80
CA GLU A 248 14.14 4.74 2.97
C GLU A 248 13.53 5.75 1.98
N ALA A 249 13.31 5.34 0.73
CA ALA A 249 12.79 6.22 -0.31
C ALA A 249 11.39 6.79 0.01
N ASP A 250 10.58 6.04 0.76
CA ASP A 250 9.20 6.40 1.11
C ASP A 250 9.05 6.82 2.59
N ASP A 251 10.12 6.69 3.38
CA ASP A 251 10.12 6.75 4.84
C ASP A 251 9.09 5.81 5.49
N PHE A 252 8.95 4.60 4.93
CA PHE A 252 7.93 3.63 5.33
C PHE A 252 8.50 2.55 6.26
N PRO A 253 8.14 2.55 7.55
CA PRO A 253 8.54 1.49 8.48
C PRO A 253 7.58 0.30 8.40
N ILE A 254 8.15 -0.91 8.44
CA ILE A 254 7.42 -2.18 8.45
C ILE A 254 7.80 -2.92 9.73
N SER A 255 6.82 -3.20 10.58
CA SER A 255 6.99 -3.81 11.90
C SER A 255 5.95 -4.91 12.08
N GLY A 256 6.19 -6.08 11.48
CA GLY A 256 5.23 -7.19 11.46
C GLY A 256 3.85 -6.78 10.94
N PHE A 257 2.80 -7.08 11.71
CA PHE A 257 1.40 -6.78 11.38
C PHE A 257 0.91 -5.43 11.97
N GLU A 258 1.80 -4.56 12.43
CA GLU A 258 1.43 -3.22 12.89
C GLU A 258 1.25 -2.25 11.70
N ALA A 259 0.11 -1.56 11.66
CA ALA A 259 -0.13 -0.52 10.67
C ALA A 259 0.78 0.68 10.90
N ALA A 260 1.55 1.06 9.88
CA ALA A 260 2.38 2.25 9.93
C ALA A 260 1.50 3.48 9.72
N ARG A 261 1.71 4.51 10.54
CA ARG A 261 1.03 5.79 10.36
C ARG A 261 2.02 6.79 9.82
N LYS A 262 1.75 7.31 8.63
CA LYS A 262 2.41 8.52 8.16
C LYS A 262 1.87 9.65 9.03
N ALA A 263 2.74 10.31 9.80
CA ALA A 263 2.31 11.47 10.57
C ALA A 263 1.72 12.48 9.57
N ARG A 264 0.41 12.76 9.65
CA ARG A 264 -0.13 14.00 9.09
C ARG A 264 0.72 15.09 9.72
N GLY A 265 1.51 15.80 8.91
CA GLY A 265 2.29 16.93 9.39
C GLY A 265 1.34 17.77 10.24
N SER A 266 1.66 17.94 11.52
CA SER A 266 0.77 18.67 12.44
C SER A 266 0.45 19.99 11.76
N THR A 267 -0.84 20.30 11.59
CA THR A 267 -1.26 21.61 11.08
C THR A 267 -0.48 22.64 11.88
N LEU A 268 0.43 23.36 11.21
CA LEU A 268 1.30 24.30 11.89
C LEU A 268 0.41 25.45 12.33
N ILE A 269 -0.14 25.36 13.55
CA ILE A 269 -0.95 26.43 14.14
C ILE A 269 0.04 27.55 14.46
N MET A 270 0.32 28.38 13.47
CA MET A 270 1.10 29.59 13.65
C MET A 270 0.21 30.61 14.35
N THR A 271 0.15 30.53 15.67
CA THR A 271 -0.43 31.61 16.47
C THR A 271 0.49 32.81 16.37
N PHE A 272 0.14 33.76 15.51
CA PHE A 272 0.88 35.01 15.36
C PHE A 272 0.76 35.83 16.64
N LYS A 273 1.83 35.86 17.44
CA LYS A 273 1.90 36.72 18.63
C LYS A 273 2.37 38.12 18.26
N LYS A 274 1.62 39.13 18.69
CA LYS A 274 2.03 40.54 18.53
C LYS A 274 3.17 40.88 19.50
N PRO A 275 4.04 41.87 19.21
CA PRO A 275 5.16 42.22 20.08
C PRO A 275 4.79 42.59 21.53
N ASN A 276 3.56 43.05 21.77
CA ASN A 276 3.03 43.33 23.10
C ASN A 276 2.70 42.06 23.91
N GLU A 277 2.40 40.95 23.24
CA GLU A 277 2.09 39.64 23.83
C GLU A 277 3.35 38.84 24.21
N VAL A 278 4.53 39.34 23.83
CA VAL A 278 5.82 38.82 24.27
C VAL A 278 6.15 39.41 25.64
N VAL A 279 6.55 38.57 26.61
CA VAL A 279 6.99 39.05 27.93
C VAL A 279 8.44 39.57 27.81
N GLY A 280 8.68 40.83 28.16
CA GLY A 280 10.00 41.47 28.10
C GLY A 280 9.96 43.00 28.08
N ASN A 281 11.09 43.63 28.38
CA ASN A 281 11.25 45.09 28.31
C ASN A 281 11.21 45.61 26.86
N HIS A 282 10.96 46.90 26.65
CA HIS A 282 10.89 47.54 25.33
C HIS A 282 12.14 47.31 24.46
N ILE A 283 13.33 47.28 25.08
CA ILE A 283 14.61 46.98 24.39
C ILE A 283 14.63 45.53 23.88
N ALA A 284 14.27 44.57 24.73
CA ALA A 284 14.23 43.15 24.38
C ALA A 284 13.18 42.86 23.31
N LYS A 285 11.99 43.48 23.41
CA LYS A 285 10.93 43.38 22.40
C LYS A 285 11.39 43.91 21.04
N TYR A 286 12.10 45.04 21.02
CA TYR A 286 12.65 45.61 19.80
C TYR A 286 13.74 44.73 19.17
N GLN A 287 14.64 44.17 20.00
CA GLN A 287 15.67 43.23 19.53
C GLN A 287 15.06 41.94 18.98
N ALA A 288 14.04 41.37 19.65
CA ALA A 288 13.33 40.19 19.18
C ALA A 288 12.70 40.41 17.79
N VAL A 289 12.12 41.59 17.55
CA VAL A 289 11.58 41.96 16.22
C VAL A 289 12.67 42.08 15.16
N ARG A 290 13.85 42.63 15.50
CA ARG A 290 14.99 42.69 14.55
C ARG A 290 15.53 41.30 14.24
N LEU A 291 15.69 40.44 15.24
CA LEU A 291 16.12 39.06 15.07
C LEU A 291 15.13 38.27 14.20
N ALA A 292 13.82 38.42 14.43
CA ALA A 292 12.81 37.79 13.60
C ALA A 292 12.93 38.25 12.13
N LYS A 293 13.15 39.54 11.87
CA LYS A 293 13.38 40.06 10.50
C LYS A 293 14.65 39.50 9.86
N MET A 294 15.73 39.33 10.62
CA MET A 294 16.97 38.74 10.13
C MET A 294 16.81 37.25 9.82
N LEU A 295 16.04 36.52 10.65
CA LEU A 295 15.73 35.11 10.40
C LEU A 295 14.90 34.92 9.12
N MET A 296 13.94 35.83 8.89
CA MET A 296 13.06 35.81 7.71
C MET A 296 13.79 36.15 6.39
N ALA A 297 15.04 36.61 6.44
CA ALA A 297 15.87 36.85 5.26
C ALA A 297 16.51 35.56 4.70
N TYR A 298 16.02 34.38 5.08
CA TYR A 298 16.48 33.09 4.57
C TYR A 298 16.10 32.91 3.10
N ASP A 299 17.09 32.62 2.26
CA ASP A 299 16.90 32.28 0.86
C ASP A 299 16.64 30.77 0.73
N PHE A 300 15.41 30.40 0.32
CA PHE A 300 15.00 29.00 0.19
C PHE A 300 15.64 28.28 -1.00
N GLU A 301 16.02 28.98 -2.06
CA GLU A 301 16.67 28.38 -3.23
C GLU A 301 18.12 28.04 -2.92
N ARG A 302 18.84 28.99 -2.32
CA ARG A 302 20.26 28.83 -1.97
C ARG A 302 20.46 28.12 -0.64
N LYS A 303 19.41 27.95 0.15
CA LYS A 303 19.42 27.37 1.51
C LYS A 303 20.36 28.11 2.47
N LEU A 304 20.51 29.43 2.31
CA LEU A 304 21.46 30.25 3.06
C LEU A 304 20.78 31.46 3.71
N ASN A 305 21.26 31.85 4.89
CA ASN A 305 20.91 33.13 5.52
C ASN A 305 22.12 34.08 5.46
N PRO A 306 22.02 35.24 4.80
CA PRO A 306 23.14 36.19 4.69
C PRO A 306 23.64 36.69 6.05
N PHE A 307 22.79 36.77 7.07
CA PHE A 307 23.19 37.18 8.42
C PHE A 307 23.91 36.07 9.20
N ALA A 308 23.72 34.80 8.83
CA ALA A 308 24.46 33.67 9.40
C ALA A 308 25.92 33.66 8.93
N GLU A 309 26.17 33.94 7.65
CA GLU A 309 27.53 33.93 7.10
C GLU A 309 28.31 35.20 7.42
N LEU A 310 27.66 36.36 7.37
CA LEU A 310 28.32 37.64 7.62
C LEU A 310 28.49 37.98 9.12
N GLY A 311 28.09 37.07 10.02
CA GLY A 311 28.17 37.27 11.46
C GLY A 311 27.28 38.42 11.97
N GLY A 312 26.15 38.67 11.30
CA GLY A 312 25.29 39.83 11.53
C GLY A 312 24.17 39.62 12.57
N PHE A 313 24.10 38.44 13.18
CA PHE A 313 23.14 38.20 14.26
C PHE A 313 23.48 39.02 15.50
N ILE A 314 22.45 39.66 16.06
CA ILE A 314 22.60 40.47 17.27
C ILE A 314 22.82 39.53 18.45
N PHE A 315 24.00 39.60 19.07
CA PHE A 315 24.26 38.95 20.35
C PHE A 315 23.70 39.82 21.48
N THR A 316 22.64 39.36 22.12
CA THR A 316 22.12 39.99 23.34
C THR A 316 22.72 39.28 24.56
N PHE A 317 23.54 40.00 25.33
CA PHE A 317 23.90 39.55 26.67
C PHE A 317 22.68 39.74 27.57
N MET A 318 22.11 38.63 28.07
CA MET A 318 21.23 38.69 29.23
C MET A 318 22.13 39.01 30.42
N GLY A 319 22.01 40.23 30.96
CA GLY A 319 22.53 40.50 32.30
C GLY A 319 21.71 39.69 33.30
N ASP A 320 22.40 39.02 34.21
CA ASP A 320 21.81 38.37 35.38
C ASP A 320 20.98 39.37 36.21
#